data_AF-A0A517IV53-F1
#
_entry.id   AF-A0A517IV53-F1
#
_cell.length_a   1.000
_cell.length_b   1.000
_cell.length_c   1.000
_cell.angle_alpha   90.00
_cell.angle_beta   90.00
_cell.angle_gamma   90.00
#
_symmetry.space_group_name_H-M   'P 1'
#
loop_
_entity.id
_entity.type
_entity.pdbx_description
1 polymer ?
#
loop_
_entity_poly.entity_id
_entity_poly.type
_entity_poly.pdbx_seq_one_letter_code
_entity_poly.pdbx_strand_id
1 'polypeptide(L)'
;MEHLAIDFKPHSYQKYAIDKVIDNEKYGLFLDMGLGKTVSTLTAFSELQLLDTKKMLVIAPKQVAKDTWVDEVDKWNHLNHLKVSLVLGT
;
A
#
# COMPACT_ATOMS: atom_id res chain seq x y z
N MET A 1 -15.36 -15.02 -11.10
CA MET A 1 -15.56 -15.30 -9.67
C MET A 1 -15.31 -14.00 -8.94
N GLU A 2 -16.29 -13.55 -8.17
CA GLU A 2 -16.23 -12.30 -7.41
C GLU A 2 -15.17 -12.47 -6.30
N HIS A 3 -14.07 -11.73 -6.38
CA HIS A 3 -13.06 -11.73 -5.32
C HIS A 3 -13.67 -11.00 -4.12
N LEU A 4 -14.03 -11.74 -3.08
CA LEU A 4 -14.42 -11.16 -1.79
C LEU A 4 -13.16 -10.55 -1.16
N ALA A 5 -13.03 -9.23 -1.26
CA ALA A 5 -11.94 -8.52 -0.60
C ALA A 5 -12.04 -8.66 0.93
N ILE A 6 -10.89 -8.59 1.59
CA ILE A 6 -10.68 -8.97 2.99
C ILE A 6 -10.61 -7.72 3.86
N ASP A 7 -11.18 -7.79 5.06
CA ASP A 7 -11.01 -6.74 6.06
C ASP A 7 -9.62 -6.79 6.68
N PHE A 8 -8.84 -5.72 6.50
CA PHE A 8 -7.53 -5.58 7.09
C PHE A 8 -7.62 -5.25 8.58
N LYS A 9 -7.00 -6.07 9.42
CA LYS A 9 -6.82 -5.82 10.85
C LYS A 9 -5.32 -5.75 11.13
N PRO A 10 -4.73 -4.55 11.21
CA PRO A 10 -3.29 -4.42 11.35
C PRO A 10 -2.82 -5.04 12.66
N HIS A 11 -1.76 -5.85 12.60
CA HIS A 11 -1.00 -6.20 13.78
C HIS A 11 -0.36 -4.95 14.39
N SER A 12 0.04 -5.01 15.66
CA SER A 12 0.67 -3.89 16.37
C SER A 12 1.90 -3.33 15.63
N TYR A 13 2.72 -4.18 15.03
CA TYR A 13 3.88 -3.76 14.25
C TYR A 13 3.50 -3.07 12.93
N GLN A 14 2.38 -3.46 12.31
CA GLN A 14 1.88 -2.82 11.09
C GLN A 14 1.29 -1.45 11.40
N LYS A 15 0.55 -1.34 12.51
CA LYS A 15 0.07 -0.05 13.00
C LYS A 15 1.23 0.90 13.27
N TYR A 16 2.25 0.44 14.00
CA TYR A 16 3.46 1.22 14.23
C TYR A 16 4.14 1.65 12.92
N ALA A 17 4.24 0.75 11.94
CA ALA A 17 4.81 1.07 10.63
C ALA A 17 3.98 2.12 9.86
N ILE A 18 2.65 2.02 9.89
CA ILE A 18 1.72 2.98 9.27
C ILE A 18 1.93 4.37 9.89
N ASP A 19 1.85 4.46 11.22
CA ASP A 19 2.03 5.70 11.97
C ASP A 19 3.40 6.33 11.65
N LYS A 20 4.46 5.53 11.57
CA LYS A 20 5.80 6.02 11.21
C LYS A 20 5.90 6.54 9.78
N VAL A 21 5.19 5.95 8.83
CA VAL A 21 5.14 6.48 7.46
C VAL A 21 4.38 7.81 7.41
N ILE A 22 3.33 7.97 8.20
CA ILE A 22 2.53 9.22 8.26
C ILE A 22 3.30 10.35 8.95
N ASP A 23 3.95 10.06 10.07
CA ASP A 23 4.60 11.06 10.93
C ASP A 23 5.92 11.61 10.36
N ASN A 24 6.47 10.99 9.31
CA ASN A 24 7.80 11.31 8.80
C ASN A 24 7.74 11.62 7.31
N GLU A 25 8.25 12.79 6.90
CA GLU A 25 8.35 13.17 5.48
C GLU A 25 9.18 12.16 4.67
N LYS A 26 10.17 11.51 5.31
CA LYS A 26 11.05 10.50 4.70
C LYS A 26 11.26 9.36 5.68
N TYR A 27 10.94 8.13 5.26
CA TYR A 27 11.03 6.96 6.13
C TYR A 27 11.44 5.69 5.36
N GLY A 28 12.35 4.91 5.94
CA GLY A 28 12.78 3.62 5.41
C GLY A 28 12.10 2.48 6.15
N LEU A 29 11.15 1.79 5.51
CA LEU A 29 10.41 0.68 6.10
C LEU A 29 11.11 -0.67 5.84
N PHE A 30 11.96 -1.10 6.76
CA PHE A 30 12.67 -2.37 6.69
C PHE A 30 11.93 -3.47 7.45
N LEU A 31 10.99 -4.15 6.78
CA LEU A 31 10.31 -5.33 7.30
C LEU A 31 10.64 -6.56 6.45
N ASP A 32 10.63 -7.75 7.06
CA ASP A 32 10.83 -9.01 6.35
C ASP A 32 9.68 -9.35 5.39
N MET A 33 9.93 -10.31 4.50
CA MET A 33 8.94 -10.81 3.55
C MET A 33 7.71 -11.37 4.30
N GLY A 34 6.51 -11.11 3.75
CA GLY A 34 5.25 -11.57 4.35
C GLY A 34 4.70 -10.69 5.47
N LEU A 35 5.43 -9.70 5.98
CA LEU A 35 4.98 -8.83 7.08
C LEU A 35 4.07 -7.67 6.64
N GLY A 36 3.58 -7.66 5.41
CA GLY A 36 2.60 -6.67 4.94
C GLY A 36 3.16 -5.26 4.69
N LYS A 37 4.41 -5.15 4.21
CA LYS A 37 5.01 -3.86 3.79
C LYS A 37 4.10 -3.05 2.87
N THR A 38 3.54 -3.72 1.85
CA THR A 38 2.71 -3.08 0.83
C THR A 38 1.39 -2.58 1.41
N VAL A 39 0.63 -3.43 2.11
CA VAL A 39 -0.64 -3.02 2.75
C VAL A 39 -0.43 -1.92 3.79
N SER A 40 0.64 -1.97 4.60
CA SER A 40 0.96 -0.89 5.53
C SER A 40 1.23 0.43 4.80
N THR A 41 1.98 0.39 3.70
CA THR A 41 2.27 1.59 2.90
C THR A 41 1.01 2.15 2.23
N LEU A 42 0.18 1.29 1.64
CA LEU A 42 -1.09 1.69 1.03
C LEU A 42 -2.09 2.25 2.04
N THR A 43 -2.13 1.68 3.25
CA THR A 43 -2.99 2.16 4.34
C THR A 43 -2.54 3.56 4.78
N ALA A 44 -1.24 3.76 5.01
CA ALA A 44 -0.68 5.08 5.31
C ALA A 44 -1.01 6.10 4.20
N PHE A 45 -0.85 5.71 2.93
CA PHE A 45 -1.22 6.58 1.80
C PHE A 45 -2.70 6.95 1.80
N SER A 46 -3.59 5.98 2.02
CA SER A 46 -5.04 6.21 2.08
C SER A 46 -5.42 7.23 3.17
N GLU A 47 -4.79 7.16 4.34
CA GLU A 47 -4.98 8.15 5.41
C GLU A 47 -4.45 9.54 5.02
N LEU A 48 -3.27 9.61 4.40
CA LEU A 48 -2.70 10.87 3.89
C LEU A 48 -3.56 11.49 2.77
N GLN A 49 -4.33 10.69 2.01
CA GLN A 49 -5.27 11.23 1.02
C GLN A 49 -6.40 12.03 1.64
N LEU A 50 -6.79 11.72 2.88
CA LEU A 50 -7.82 12.47 3.60
C LEU A 50 -7.34 13.85 4.07
N LEU A 51 -6.01 14.06 4.11
CA LEU A 51 -5.40 15.31 4.50
C LEU A 51 -5.16 16.21 3.28
N ASP A 52 -4.18 15.86 2.44
CA ASP A 52 -3.81 16.67 1.27
C ASP A 52 -3.06 15.89 0.16
N THR A 53 -2.78 14.60 0.34
CA THR A 53 -1.93 13.84 -0.58
C THR A 53 -2.74 13.17 -1.68
N LYS A 54 -2.68 13.69 -2.91
CA LYS A 54 -3.56 13.22 -4.00
C LYS A 54 -3.08 11.98 -4.75
N LYS A 55 -1.76 11.80 -4.90
CA LYS A 55 -1.17 10.73 -5.72
C LYS A 55 0.12 10.22 -5.08
N MET A 56 0.38 8.93 -5.25
CA MET A 56 1.63 8.27 -4.88
C MET A 56 2.32 7.76 -6.15
N LEU A 57 3.63 7.99 -6.26
CA LEU A 57 4.48 7.34 -7.25
C LEU A 57 5.18 6.15 -6.59
N VAL A 58 4.96 4.96 -7.12
CA VAL A 58 5.67 3.75 -6.73
C VAL A 58 6.71 3.43 -7.79
N ILE A 59 7.96 3.26 -7.37
CA ILE A 59 9.06 2.81 -8.22
C ILE A 59 9.47 1.42 -7.73
N ALA A 60 9.35 0.41 -8.60
CA ALA A 60 9.62 -0.98 -8.25
C ALA A 60 10.14 -1.75 -9.48
N PRO A 61 10.77 -2.93 -9.28
CA PRO A 61 11.09 -3.85 -10.38
C PRO A 61 9.84 -4.16 -11.22
N LYS A 62 10.01 -4.40 -12.54
CA LYS A 62 8.91 -4.55 -13.52
C LYS A 62 7.78 -5.47 -13.05
N GLN A 63 8.10 -6.65 -12.51
CA GLN A 63 7.08 -7.60 -12.02
C GLN A 63 6.35 -7.12 -10.75
N VAL A 64 7.06 -6.47 -9.84
CA VAL A 64 6.45 -5.91 -8.61
C VAL A 64 5.52 -4.75 -8.96
N ALA A 65 5.93 -3.90 -9.90
CA ALA A 65 5.10 -2.79 -10.39
C ALA A 65 3.84 -3.31 -11.12
N LYS A 66 3.98 -4.39 -11.89
CA LYS A 66 2.90 -4.97 -12.68
C LYS A 66 1.84 -5.66 -11.81
N ASP A 67 2.26 -6.47 -10.84
CA ASP A 67 1.37 -7.39 -10.14
C ASP A 67 1.12 -6.95 -8.68
N THR A 68 2.17 -6.84 -7.87
CA THR A 68 2.07 -6.75 -6.40
C THR A 68 1.18 -5.61 -5.88
N TRP A 69 1.31 -4.41 -6.43
CA TRP A 69 0.55 -3.24 -5.94
C TRP A 69 -0.91 -3.26 -6.40
N VAL A 70 -1.18 -3.84 -7.57
CA VAL A 70 -2.54 -4.02 -8.09
C VAL A 70 -3.26 -5.06 -7.23
N ASP A 71 -2.63 -6.22 -7.04
CA ASP A 71 -3.18 -7.32 -6.26
C ASP A 71 -3.47 -6.91 -4.81
N GLU A 72 -2.58 -6.14 -4.18
CA GLU A 72 -2.78 -5.68 -2.80
C GLU A 72 -3.91 -4.63 -2.70
N VAL A 73 -4.10 -3.76 -3.69
CA VAL A 73 -5.25 -2.83 -3.68
C VAL A 73 -6.57 -3.60 -3.78
N ASP A 74 -6.65 -4.59 -4.67
CA ASP A 74 -7.87 -5.38 -4.90
C ASP A 74 -8.18 -6.36 -3.77
N LYS A 75 -7.16 -6.75 -3.00
CA LYS A 75 -7.27 -7.71 -1.91
C LYS A 75 -7.96 -7.15 -0.66
N TRP A 76 -7.81 -5.87 -0.36
CA TRP A 76 -8.22 -5.29 0.93
C TRP A 76 -9.40 -4.33 0.78
N ASN A 77 -10.49 -4.61 1.51
CA ASN A 77 -11.74 -3.85 1.42
C ASN A 77 -11.56 -2.34 1.59
N HIS A 78 -10.72 -1.94 2.54
CA HIS A 78 -10.48 -0.51 2.84
C HIS A 78 -9.65 0.18 1.76
N LEU A 79 -8.96 -0.54 0.87
CA LEU A 79 -8.10 0.02 -0.18
C LEU A 79 -8.74 0.02 -1.56
N ASN A 80 -9.88 -0.65 -1.77
CA ASN A 80 -10.56 -0.77 -3.07
C ASN A 80 -10.94 0.57 -3.75
N HIS A 81 -10.91 1.68 -3.01
CA HIS A 81 -11.13 3.02 -3.57
C HIS A 81 -9.89 3.57 -4.30
N LEU A 82 -8.70 3.01 -4.06
CA LEU A 82 -7.47 3.40 -4.71
C LEU A 82 -7.46 2.94 -6.17
N LYS A 83 -6.92 3.78 -7.05
CA LYS A 83 -6.77 3.46 -8.48
C LYS A 83 -5.30 3.39 -8.83
N VAL A 84 -4.89 2.27 -9.44
CA VAL A 84 -3.51 2.05 -9.87
C VAL A 84 -3.39 2.35 -11.37
N SER A 85 -2.40 3.16 -11.74
CA SER A 85 -2.02 3.41 -13.14
C SER A 85 -0.64 2.84 -13.40
N LEU A 86 -0.56 1.82 -14.25
CA LEU A 86 0.70 1.14 -14.56
C LEU A 86 1.50 1.90 -15.62
N VAL A 87 2.79 2.12 -15.35
CA VAL A 87 3.77 2.63 -16.32
C VAL A 87 4.89 1.61 -16.43
N LEU A 88 4.90 0.83 -17.51
CA LEU A 88 5.83 -0.27 -17.70
C LEU A 88 6.72 -0.01 -18.92
N GLY A 89 8.02 -0.30 -18.79
CA GLY A 89 8.94 -0.31 -19.94
C GLY A 89 8.68 -1.50 -20.87
N THR A 90 9.03 -1.33 -22.14
CA THR A 90 8.96 -2.37 -23.20
C THR A 90 9.93 -3.50 -22.89
#